data_AF-U2ZGF7-F1
#
_entry.id   AF-U2ZGF7-F1
#
_cell.length_a   1.000
_cell.length_b   1.000
_cell.length_c   1.000
_cell.angle_alpha   90.00
_cell.angle_beta   90.00
_cell.angle_gamma   90.00
#
_symmetry.space_group_name_H-M   'P 1'
#
loop_
_entity.id
_entity.type
_entity.pdbx_description
1 polymer ?
#
loop_
_entity_poly.entity_id
_entity_poly.type
_entity_poly.pdbx_seq_one_letter_code
_entity_poly.pdbx_strand_id
1 'polypeptide(L)'
;MYIDLGSNATLDTDINNLVLDQINKQLLDEYGINIYNIDFIKDIYKSNIAIFDEGIWGKYKDSNVDKYNDKLDEKLDELQSNKRNHIKESIERIAKKHNKQVIICIDNADQREFDIQQQAFIIAQELAKEWKATVFLSVRPQTFYKSKRAGALNAYPHKIFTILPPKVEDVVSKRLRYASRLARGQEVNVDYGNVRSENLAVFLDVLVNSLHSNKDINEFLTNITGGNIRSVIEFVTSFIGSPNVEAAKIIDLQESEGSYRIPLHEFTKQALLGDYSHFSPETSLSMNVLDVSVPDQNEHFLVPLIISYLNHNGSHLNKDGFCQTTTLINEMQDNGYSVEQIENALRRATNKKLIETSLRVTFEEDEGNILFGDMPQSFRVTTIGVYHISRWLGEFAYLDAMVFDTPIFYKETRERVAYNVESLAIDSRYKRALEFKRYLIQVWNSMSISPIYFDFNEICTSANESFNKVKLFIQQNSPRKGKHIRAS
;
A
#
# COMPACT_ATOMS: atom_id res chain seq x y z
N MET A 1 -13.19 25.94 -6.16
CA MET A 1 -12.32 25.64 -7.31
C MET A 1 -11.44 24.46 -6.94
N TYR A 2 -11.35 23.47 -7.82
CA TYR A 2 -10.60 22.23 -7.63
C TYR A 2 -9.53 22.10 -8.72
N ILE A 3 -8.27 21.97 -8.34
CA ILE A 3 -7.13 21.88 -9.25
C ILE A 3 -6.59 20.46 -9.15
N ASP A 4 -6.66 19.73 -10.26
CA ASP A 4 -6.10 18.39 -10.37
C ASP A 4 -4.72 18.48 -11.03
N LEU A 5 -3.69 18.14 -10.26
CA LEU A 5 -2.32 18.05 -10.78
C LEU A 5 -2.03 16.66 -11.36
N GLY A 6 -2.86 15.63 -11.17
CA GLY A 6 -2.65 14.26 -11.64
C GLY A 6 -3.15 14.02 -13.07
N SER A 7 -4.23 14.67 -13.48
CA SER A 7 -4.98 14.31 -14.69
C SER A 7 -4.46 14.91 -16.02
N ASN A 8 -3.55 15.90 -15.99
CA ASN A 8 -3.13 16.63 -17.20
C ASN A 8 -1.69 16.29 -17.63
N ALA A 9 -1.52 16.11 -18.94
CA ALA A 9 -0.45 15.41 -19.64
C ALA A 9 0.99 15.95 -19.46
N THR A 10 1.89 15.01 -19.14
CA THR A 10 3.25 14.69 -19.64
C THR A 10 4.12 15.63 -20.51
N LEU A 11 3.79 16.89 -20.82
CA LEU A 11 4.65 17.71 -21.71
C LEU A 11 4.84 19.15 -21.22
N ASP A 12 6.02 19.46 -20.69
CA ASP A 12 6.67 20.79 -20.62
C ASP A 12 5.79 22.02 -20.27
N THR A 13 4.67 21.84 -19.58
CA THR A 13 3.78 22.94 -19.20
C THR A 13 4.16 23.50 -17.85
N ASP A 14 4.45 24.81 -17.83
CA ASP A 14 4.54 25.62 -16.61
C ASP A 14 3.27 25.43 -15.75
N ILE A 15 3.47 24.89 -14.55
CA ILE A 15 2.39 24.58 -13.59
C ILE A 15 1.55 25.82 -13.29
N ASN A 16 2.15 27.00 -13.31
CA ASN A 16 1.42 28.25 -13.11
C ASN A 16 0.32 28.41 -14.16
N ASN A 17 0.66 28.18 -15.44
CA ASN A 17 -0.30 28.29 -16.53
C ASN A 17 -1.40 27.24 -16.41
N LEU A 18 -1.04 26.00 -16.08
CA LEU A 18 -2.02 24.92 -15.85
C LEU A 18 -3.04 25.30 -14.77
N VAL A 19 -2.57 25.81 -13.64
CA VAL A 19 -3.42 26.26 -12.53
C VAL A 19 -4.36 27.38 -12.98
N LEU A 20 -3.84 28.40 -13.67
CA LEU A 20 -4.63 29.51 -14.18
C LEU A 20 -5.68 29.07 -15.21
N ASP A 21 -5.32 28.12 -16.07
CA ASP A 21 -6.23 27.55 -17.08
C ASP A 21 -7.37 26.75 -16.45
N GLN A 22 -7.08 25.91 -15.46
CA GLN A 22 -8.11 25.15 -14.75
C GLN A 22 -9.08 26.06 -14.00
N ILE A 23 -8.56 27.13 -13.38
CA ILE A 23 -9.38 28.15 -12.71
C ILE A 23 -10.29 28.85 -13.71
N ASN A 24 -9.75 29.33 -14.83
CA ASN A 24 -10.52 30.02 -15.86
C ASN A 24 -11.61 29.10 -16.44
N LYS A 25 -11.26 27.84 -16.73
CA LYS A 25 -12.20 26.85 -17.23
C LYS A 25 -13.35 26.60 -16.25
N GLN A 26 -13.08 26.45 -14.96
CA GLN A 26 -14.14 26.26 -13.95
C GLN A 26 -15.04 27.48 -13.80
N LEU A 27 -14.48 28.69 -13.85
CA LEU A 27 -15.27 29.92 -13.83
C LEU A 27 -16.30 29.93 -14.96
N LEU A 28 -15.90 29.52 -16.16
CA LEU A 28 -16.79 29.45 -17.31
C LEU A 28 -17.77 28.26 -17.23
N ASP A 29 -17.25 27.04 -17.09
CA ASP A 29 -18.02 25.79 -17.24
C ASP A 29 -18.93 25.50 -16.05
N GLU A 30 -18.46 25.73 -14.82
CA GLU A 30 -19.21 25.40 -13.60
C GLU A 30 -20.03 26.59 -13.09
N TYR A 31 -19.49 27.81 -13.19
CA TYR A 31 -20.10 29.01 -12.65
C TYR A 31 -20.77 29.90 -13.70
N GLY A 32 -20.59 29.64 -14.99
CA GLY A 32 -21.16 30.45 -16.08
C GLY A 32 -20.57 31.87 -16.16
N ILE A 33 -19.41 32.09 -15.56
CA ILE A 33 -18.75 33.40 -15.48
C ILE A 33 -17.69 33.49 -16.56
N ASN A 34 -17.99 34.21 -17.64
CA ASN A 34 -17.00 34.57 -18.65
C ASN A 34 -16.24 35.83 -18.21
N ILE A 35 -15.01 35.65 -17.72
CA ILE A 35 -14.15 36.76 -17.27
C ILE A 35 -13.71 37.69 -18.40
N TYR A 36 -13.83 37.24 -19.65
CA TYR A 36 -13.47 38.00 -20.85
C TYR A 36 -14.67 38.71 -21.51
N ASN A 37 -15.85 38.69 -20.87
CA ASN A 37 -16.98 39.49 -21.32
C ASN A 37 -16.70 40.99 -21.10
N ILE A 38 -16.96 41.82 -22.12
CA ILE A 38 -16.72 43.27 -22.08
C ILE A 38 -17.38 43.97 -20.88
N ASP A 39 -18.60 43.57 -20.51
CA ASP A 39 -19.33 44.16 -19.37
C ASP A 39 -18.65 43.81 -18.05
N PHE A 40 -18.09 42.60 -17.97
CA PHE A 40 -17.38 42.12 -16.81
C PHE A 40 -15.98 42.77 -16.68
N ILE A 41 -15.26 42.90 -17.80
CA ILE A 41 -13.98 43.61 -17.86
C ILE A 41 -14.13 45.05 -17.39
N LYS A 42 -15.15 45.77 -17.88
CA LYS A 42 -15.46 47.14 -17.45
C LYS A 42 -15.82 47.23 -15.97
N ASP A 43 -16.51 46.23 -15.44
CA ASP A 43 -16.87 46.16 -14.02
C ASP A 43 -15.64 45.90 -13.12
N ILE A 44 -14.70 45.05 -13.54
CA ILE A 44 -13.45 44.79 -12.81
C ILE A 44 -12.57 46.05 -12.82
N TYR A 45 -12.30 46.61 -13.99
CA TYR A 45 -11.33 47.69 -14.17
C TYR A 45 -11.92 49.09 -13.99
N LYS A 46 -13.08 49.21 -13.33
CA LYS A 46 -13.77 50.49 -13.11
C LYS A 46 -12.85 51.57 -12.52
N SER A 47 -11.99 51.20 -11.58
CA SER A 47 -11.00 52.12 -11.00
C SER A 47 -9.94 52.56 -12.01
N ASN A 48 -9.46 51.65 -12.85
CA ASN A 48 -8.50 51.97 -13.92
C ASN A 48 -9.12 52.86 -15.00
N ILE A 49 -10.41 52.64 -15.32
CA ILE A 49 -11.17 53.48 -16.25
C ILE A 49 -11.31 54.90 -15.69
N ALA A 50 -11.59 55.06 -14.39
CA ALA A 50 -11.65 56.39 -13.76
C ALA A 50 -10.30 57.12 -13.83
N ILE A 51 -9.18 56.42 -13.60
CA ILE A 51 -7.84 57.00 -13.74
C ILE A 51 -7.54 57.35 -15.20
N PHE A 52 -7.98 56.52 -16.16
CA PHE A 52 -7.84 56.78 -17.58
C PHE A 52 -8.63 58.02 -18.03
N ASP A 53 -9.82 58.22 -17.47
CA ASP A 53 -10.66 59.40 -17.70
C ASP A 53 -10.02 60.71 -17.22
N GLU A 54 -9.21 60.66 -16.18
CA GLU A 54 -8.43 61.82 -15.70
C GLU A 54 -7.13 62.03 -16.51
N GLY A 55 -6.78 61.07 -17.37
CA GLY A 55 -5.53 61.04 -18.13
C GLY A 55 -5.57 61.79 -19.47
N ILE A 56 -4.47 61.66 -20.23
CA ILE A 56 -4.23 62.36 -21.51
C ILE A 56 -5.37 62.14 -22.53
N TRP A 57 -5.97 60.95 -22.51
CA TRP A 57 -7.01 60.53 -23.45
C TRP A 57 -8.42 60.85 -22.98
N GLY A 58 -8.62 61.16 -21.70
CA GLY A 58 -9.93 61.52 -21.14
C GLY A 58 -10.55 62.78 -21.75
N LYS A 59 -9.74 63.70 -22.26
CA LYS A 59 -10.19 64.90 -22.99
C LYS A 59 -11.00 64.59 -24.26
N TYR A 60 -10.87 63.37 -24.80
CA TYR A 60 -11.59 62.94 -26.00
C TYR A 60 -12.99 62.39 -25.69
N LYS A 61 -13.34 62.19 -24.41
CA LYS A 61 -14.61 61.60 -23.98
C LYS A 61 -15.85 62.30 -24.55
N ASP A 62 -15.82 63.63 -24.61
CA ASP A 62 -16.92 64.44 -25.17
C ASP A 62 -16.62 65.01 -26.56
N SER A 63 -15.33 65.09 -26.94
CA SER A 63 -14.89 65.75 -28.19
C SER A 63 -14.68 64.80 -29.37
N ASN A 64 -14.28 63.55 -29.11
CA ASN A 64 -14.12 62.50 -30.12
C ASN A 64 -14.29 61.11 -29.47
N VAL A 65 -15.54 60.66 -29.41
CA VAL A 65 -15.95 59.43 -28.73
C VAL A 65 -15.28 58.19 -29.32
N ASP A 66 -15.16 58.11 -30.64
CA ASP A 66 -14.56 56.95 -31.32
C ASP A 66 -13.08 56.81 -30.92
N LYS A 67 -12.33 57.91 -30.96
CA LYS A 67 -10.91 57.91 -30.55
C LYS A 67 -10.72 57.62 -29.06
N TYR A 68 -11.65 58.03 -28.21
CA TYR A 68 -11.63 57.68 -26.79
C TYR A 68 -11.85 56.18 -26.59
N ASN A 69 -12.86 55.59 -27.25
CA ASN A 69 -13.18 54.17 -27.15
C ASN A 69 -12.03 53.30 -27.67
N ASP A 70 -11.44 53.63 -28.83
CA ASP A 70 -10.28 52.89 -29.36
C ASP A 70 -9.12 52.85 -28.35
N LYS A 71 -8.82 53.98 -27.71
CA LYS A 71 -7.74 54.06 -26.70
C LYS A 71 -8.10 53.41 -25.38
N LEU A 72 -9.38 53.37 -25.03
CA LEU A 72 -9.85 52.65 -23.86
C LEU A 72 -9.74 51.14 -24.07
N ASP A 73 -10.15 50.64 -25.24
CA ASP A 73 -10.08 49.22 -25.59
C ASP A 73 -8.61 48.74 -25.67
N GLU A 74 -7.70 49.53 -26.26
CA GLU A 74 -6.25 49.26 -26.20
C GLU A 74 -5.75 49.12 -24.75
N LYS A 75 -6.24 49.97 -23.83
CA LYS A 75 -5.80 49.92 -22.43
C LYS A 75 -6.38 48.71 -21.70
N LEU A 76 -7.63 48.33 -21.99
CA LEU A 76 -8.26 47.16 -21.41
C LEU A 76 -7.61 45.86 -21.91
N ASP A 77 -7.24 45.80 -23.19
CA ASP A 77 -6.51 44.67 -23.77
C ASP A 77 -5.11 44.49 -23.13
N GLU A 78 -4.40 45.59 -22.86
CA GLU A 78 -3.13 45.57 -22.13
C GLU A 78 -3.31 44.98 -20.70
N LEU A 79 -4.37 45.39 -19.99
CA LEU A 79 -4.66 44.90 -18.64
C LEU A 79 -5.06 43.42 -18.64
N GLN A 80 -5.83 42.98 -19.64
CA GLN A 80 -6.28 41.60 -19.80
C GLN A 80 -5.15 40.67 -20.24
N SER A 81 -4.18 41.17 -21.01
CA SER A 81 -3.02 40.40 -21.50
C SER A 81 -2.19 39.79 -20.36
N ASN A 82 -2.19 40.40 -19.16
CA ASN A 82 -1.64 39.78 -17.97
C ASN A 82 -2.65 38.81 -17.35
N LYS A 83 -2.67 37.57 -17.87
CA LYS A 83 -3.58 36.49 -17.45
C LYS A 83 -3.67 36.30 -15.93
N ARG A 84 -2.52 36.27 -15.24
CA ARG A 84 -2.45 36.10 -13.78
C ARG A 84 -3.20 37.22 -13.06
N ASN A 85 -2.89 38.47 -13.39
CA ASN A 85 -3.54 39.62 -12.74
C ASN A 85 -5.01 39.71 -13.10
N HIS A 86 -5.37 39.45 -14.35
CA HIS A 86 -6.76 39.47 -14.79
C HIS A 86 -7.62 38.45 -14.04
N ILE A 87 -7.16 37.20 -13.91
CA ILE A 87 -7.88 36.15 -13.16
C ILE A 87 -7.97 36.51 -11.67
N LYS A 88 -6.89 37.03 -11.08
CA LYS A 88 -6.88 37.49 -9.69
C LYS A 88 -7.95 38.56 -9.43
N GLU A 89 -7.94 39.64 -10.20
CA GLU A 89 -8.90 40.74 -10.04
C GLU A 89 -10.33 40.27 -10.30
N SER A 90 -10.52 39.36 -11.26
CA SER A 90 -11.80 38.71 -11.53
C SER A 90 -12.32 37.97 -10.30
N ILE A 91 -11.49 37.13 -9.68
CA ILE A 91 -11.87 36.35 -8.49
C ILE A 91 -12.15 37.27 -7.29
N GLU A 92 -11.32 38.29 -7.06
CA GLU A 92 -11.59 39.27 -6.02
C GLU A 92 -12.93 39.99 -6.23
N ARG A 93 -13.25 40.37 -7.48
CA ARG A 93 -14.51 41.03 -7.83
C ARG A 93 -15.70 40.11 -7.61
N ILE A 94 -15.62 38.85 -8.06
CA ILE A 94 -16.65 37.82 -7.88
C ILE A 94 -16.90 37.58 -6.39
N ALA A 95 -15.83 37.36 -5.62
CA ALA A 95 -15.91 37.12 -4.18
C ALA A 95 -16.62 38.26 -3.44
N LYS A 96 -16.25 39.52 -3.75
CA LYS A 96 -16.88 40.73 -3.18
C LYS A 96 -18.34 40.87 -3.61
N LYS A 97 -18.64 40.67 -4.90
CA LYS A 97 -20.01 40.81 -5.45
C LYS A 97 -20.98 39.79 -4.86
N HIS A 98 -20.53 38.56 -4.64
CA HIS A 98 -21.35 37.49 -4.10
C HIS A 98 -21.25 37.32 -2.58
N ASN A 99 -20.41 38.11 -1.90
CA ASN A 99 -20.09 37.98 -0.48
C ASN A 99 -19.71 36.53 -0.09
N LYS A 100 -18.86 35.91 -0.90
CA LYS A 100 -18.41 34.52 -0.74
C LYS A 100 -16.90 34.47 -0.55
N GLN A 101 -16.45 33.53 0.28
CA GLN A 101 -15.04 33.20 0.41
C GLN A 101 -14.60 32.28 -0.73
N VAL A 102 -13.39 32.51 -1.23
CA VAL A 102 -12.80 31.69 -2.29
C VAL A 102 -12.05 30.54 -1.65
N ILE A 103 -12.42 29.31 -2.01
CA ILE A 103 -11.73 28.09 -1.61
C ILE A 103 -11.12 27.43 -2.86
N ILE A 104 -9.84 27.14 -2.78
CA ILE A 104 -9.06 26.47 -3.83
C ILE A 104 -8.50 25.18 -3.23
N CYS A 105 -8.82 24.04 -3.81
CA CYS A 105 -8.25 22.75 -3.42
C CYS A 105 -7.29 22.32 -4.53
N ILE A 106 -6.02 22.08 -4.20
CA ILE A 106 -5.01 21.53 -5.10
C ILE A 106 -4.79 20.08 -4.67
N ASP A 107 -5.11 19.14 -5.55
CA ASP A 107 -5.03 17.70 -5.28
C ASP A 107 -4.03 16.98 -6.20
N ASN A 108 -3.67 15.76 -5.84
CA ASN A 108 -2.76 14.88 -6.58
C ASN A 108 -1.35 15.48 -6.80
N ALA A 109 -0.95 16.45 -5.98
CA ALA A 109 0.42 16.98 -6.03
C ALA A 109 1.43 15.86 -5.72
N ASP A 110 1.08 14.94 -4.84
CA ASP A 110 1.92 13.84 -4.39
C ASP A 110 2.23 12.78 -5.46
N GLN A 111 1.46 12.74 -6.55
CA GLN A 111 1.68 11.87 -7.72
C GLN A 111 2.77 12.40 -8.66
N ARG A 112 3.32 13.59 -8.40
CA ARG A 112 4.34 14.23 -9.23
C ARG A 112 5.73 14.14 -8.63
N GLU A 113 6.75 14.49 -9.39
CA GLU A 113 8.11 14.57 -8.87
C GLU A 113 8.25 15.63 -7.77
N PHE A 114 9.30 15.49 -6.96
CA PHE A 114 9.54 16.35 -5.79
C PHE A 114 9.62 17.85 -6.15
N ASP A 115 10.20 18.18 -7.30
CA ASP A 115 10.36 19.57 -7.74
C ASP A 115 9.02 20.20 -8.14
N ILE A 116 8.17 19.44 -8.83
CA ILE A 116 6.79 19.82 -9.13
C ILE A 116 5.99 20.03 -7.83
N GLN A 117 6.17 19.14 -6.85
CA GLN A 117 5.56 19.29 -5.53
C GLN A 117 6.00 20.59 -4.83
N GLN A 118 7.26 21.02 -4.97
CA GLN A 118 7.72 22.32 -4.44
C GLN A 118 7.02 23.48 -5.14
N GLN A 119 6.91 23.44 -6.47
CA GLN A 119 6.27 24.50 -7.24
C GLN A 119 4.79 24.64 -6.86
N ALA A 120 4.06 23.52 -6.79
CA ALA A 120 2.67 23.51 -6.33
C ALA A 120 2.51 24.13 -4.93
N PHE A 121 3.47 23.88 -4.04
CA PHE A 121 3.49 24.50 -2.72
C PHE A 121 3.66 26.03 -2.79
N ILE A 122 4.60 26.53 -3.60
CA ILE A 122 4.82 27.97 -3.78
C ILE A 122 3.57 28.64 -4.36
N ILE A 123 2.96 28.03 -5.37
CA ILE A 123 1.72 28.50 -6.00
C ILE A 123 0.59 28.57 -4.96
N ALA A 124 0.42 27.54 -4.14
CA ALA A 124 -0.60 27.52 -3.10
C ALA A 124 -0.44 28.69 -2.11
N GLN A 125 0.79 29.02 -1.72
CA GLN A 125 1.08 30.15 -0.84
C GLN A 125 0.78 31.49 -1.50
N GLU A 126 1.17 31.62 -2.77
CA GLU A 126 0.93 32.83 -3.54
C GLU A 126 -0.57 33.10 -3.71
N LEU A 127 -1.34 32.08 -4.09
CA LEU A 127 -2.80 32.14 -4.17
C LEU A 127 -3.44 32.51 -2.82
N ALA A 128 -2.98 31.88 -1.73
CA ALA A 128 -3.51 32.17 -0.40
C ALA A 128 -3.26 33.63 0.03
N LYS A 129 -2.07 34.16 -0.25
CA LYS A 129 -1.66 35.51 0.16
C LYS A 129 -2.21 36.60 -0.76
N GLU A 130 -2.05 36.45 -2.06
CA GLU A 130 -2.38 37.49 -3.03
C GLU A 130 -3.87 37.49 -3.41
N TRP A 131 -4.52 36.34 -3.47
CA TRP A 131 -5.91 36.23 -3.95
C TRP A 131 -6.92 36.19 -2.81
N LYS A 132 -6.45 36.31 -1.55
CA LYS A 132 -7.27 36.23 -0.33
C LYS A 132 -8.14 34.96 -0.30
N ALA A 133 -7.62 33.88 -0.86
CA ALA A 133 -8.28 32.59 -0.94
C ALA A 133 -7.83 31.67 0.21
N THR A 134 -8.68 30.74 0.61
CA THR A 134 -8.27 29.61 1.44
C THR A 134 -7.84 28.47 0.53
N VAL A 135 -6.58 28.07 0.63
CA VAL A 135 -6.00 27.03 -0.23
C VAL A 135 -5.74 25.77 0.57
N PHE A 136 -6.33 24.66 0.13
CA PHE A 136 -6.00 23.32 0.61
C PHE A 136 -5.05 22.68 -0.40
N LEU A 137 -3.96 22.08 0.09
CA LEU A 137 -2.99 21.35 -0.72
C LEU A 137 -2.81 19.97 -0.10
N SER A 138 -3.04 18.93 -0.88
CA SER A 138 -2.74 17.56 -0.44
C SER A 138 -1.24 17.29 -0.61
N VAL A 139 -0.58 16.82 0.46
CA VAL A 139 0.84 16.46 0.45
C VAL A 139 1.08 15.21 1.26
N ARG A 140 1.99 14.35 0.81
CA ARG A 140 2.48 13.21 1.60
C ARG A 140 3.34 13.73 2.78
N PRO A 141 3.21 13.15 4.00
CA PRO A 141 3.92 13.62 5.20
C PRO A 141 5.44 13.74 5.00
N GLN A 142 6.06 12.73 4.39
CA GLN A 142 7.50 12.75 4.16
C GLN A 142 7.94 13.86 3.18
N THR A 143 7.17 14.11 2.11
CA THR A 143 7.47 15.24 1.21
C THR A 143 7.38 16.54 1.99
N PHE A 144 6.30 16.73 2.76
CA PHE A 144 6.15 17.90 3.61
C PHE A 144 7.36 18.12 4.54
N TYR A 145 7.84 17.08 5.23
CA TYR A 145 9.02 17.20 6.10
C TYR A 145 10.31 17.47 5.33
N LYS A 146 10.51 16.89 4.14
CA LYS A 146 11.66 17.15 3.29
C LYS A 146 11.67 18.60 2.81
N SER A 147 10.53 19.10 2.35
CA SER A 147 10.34 20.50 1.95
C SER A 147 10.51 21.46 3.14
N LYS A 148 10.08 21.09 4.34
CA LYS A 148 10.30 21.88 5.55
C LYS A 148 11.78 21.96 5.92
N ARG A 149 12.54 20.89 5.75
CA ARG A 149 13.98 20.88 6.09
C ARG A 149 14.86 21.56 5.04
N ALA A 150 14.52 21.41 3.75
CA ALA A 150 15.41 21.74 2.64
C ALA A 150 14.79 22.62 1.54
N GLY A 151 13.52 23.01 1.66
CA GLY A 151 12.75 23.68 0.61
C GLY A 151 12.03 24.97 1.06
N ALA A 152 11.10 25.44 0.22
CA ALA A 152 10.38 26.71 0.35
C ALA A 152 9.48 26.84 1.60
N LEU A 153 9.28 25.73 2.33
CA LEU A 153 8.39 25.61 3.49
C LEU A 153 8.92 26.24 4.78
N ASN A 154 10.20 26.62 4.83
CA ASN A 154 10.80 27.28 6.00
C ASN A 154 10.35 28.73 6.20
N ALA A 155 9.87 29.40 5.14
CA ALA A 155 9.63 30.85 5.16
C ALA A 155 8.18 31.25 5.51
N TYR A 156 7.23 30.31 5.56
CA TYR A 156 5.80 30.65 5.64
C TYR A 156 5.04 29.85 6.71
N PRO A 157 4.21 30.51 7.55
CA PRO A 157 3.38 29.85 8.54
C PRO A 157 2.26 29.07 7.85
N HIS A 158 2.15 27.78 8.14
CA HIS A 158 1.15 26.89 7.56
C HIS A 158 0.43 26.10 8.67
N LYS A 159 -0.87 25.87 8.48
CA LYS A 159 -1.66 24.98 9.34
C LYS A 159 -1.69 23.59 8.71
N ILE A 160 -1.30 22.58 9.48
CA ILE A 160 -1.22 21.20 9.02
C ILE A 160 -2.42 20.46 9.58
N PHE A 161 -3.16 19.79 8.71
CA PHE A 161 -4.17 18.81 9.09
C PHE A 161 -3.66 17.43 8.68
N THR A 162 -3.46 16.55 9.64
CA THR A 162 -3.03 15.17 9.37
C THR A 162 -4.25 14.27 9.29
N ILE A 163 -4.43 13.63 8.14
CA ILE A 163 -5.40 12.54 8.00
C ILE A 163 -4.67 11.26 8.39
N LEU A 164 -4.99 10.72 9.56
CA LEU A 164 -4.43 9.45 10.01
C LEU A 164 -5.05 8.30 9.21
N PRO A 165 -4.27 7.28 8.82
CA PRO A 165 -4.83 6.10 8.20
C PRO A 165 -5.82 5.44 9.17
N PRO A 166 -6.99 5.00 8.70
CA PRO A 166 -7.93 4.28 9.55
C PRO A 166 -7.35 2.92 9.94
N LYS A 167 -7.82 2.34 11.04
CA LYS A 167 -7.43 0.98 11.42
C LYS A 167 -7.95 -0.01 10.39
N VAL A 168 -7.11 -0.99 10.05
CA VAL A 168 -7.44 -2.06 9.11
C VAL A 168 -8.77 -2.75 9.48
N GLU A 169 -8.91 -3.13 10.74
CA GLU A 169 -10.10 -3.79 11.29
C GLU A 169 -11.38 -2.96 11.07
N ASP A 170 -11.32 -1.64 11.29
CA ASP A 170 -12.48 -0.76 11.15
C ASP A 170 -12.96 -0.67 9.70
N VAL A 171 -12.03 -0.57 8.75
CA VAL A 171 -12.36 -0.47 7.32
C VAL A 171 -12.93 -1.78 6.80
N VAL A 172 -12.26 -2.89 7.09
CA VAL A 172 -12.68 -4.22 6.63
C VAL A 172 -14.05 -4.56 7.24
N SER A 173 -14.23 -4.35 8.54
CA SER A 173 -15.49 -4.66 9.21
C SER A 173 -16.66 -3.82 8.71
N LYS A 174 -16.47 -2.52 8.46
CA LYS A 174 -17.51 -1.66 7.87
C LYS A 174 -17.92 -2.14 6.48
N ARG A 175 -16.95 -2.52 5.64
CA ARG A 175 -17.20 -3.03 4.28
C ARG A 175 -17.92 -4.38 4.30
N LEU A 176 -17.47 -5.32 5.13
CA LEU A 176 -18.11 -6.63 5.27
C LEU A 176 -19.52 -6.53 5.85
N ARG A 177 -19.76 -5.67 6.85
CA ARG A 177 -21.11 -5.41 7.37
C ARG A 177 -22.02 -4.77 6.32
N TYR A 178 -21.48 -3.87 5.51
CA TYR A 178 -22.22 -3.31 4.37
C TYR A 178 -22.57 -4.40 3.35
N ALA A 179 -21.61 -5.24 2.96
CA ALA A 179 -21.83 -6.37 2.06
C ALA A 179 -22.85 -7.39 2.61
N SER A 180 -22.81 -7.67 3.91
CA SER A 180 -23.76 -8.55 4.60
C SER A 180 -25.19 -8.00 4.55
N ARG A 181 -25.38 -6.70 4.82
CA ARG A 181 -26.69 -6.03 4.69
C ARG A 181 -27.19 -6.01 3.25
N LEU A 182 -26.29 -5.81 2.28
CA LEU A 182 -26.60 -5.89 0.86
C LEU A 182 -27.06 -7.30 0.45
N ALA A 183 -26.35 -8.35 0.90
CA ALA A 183 -26.70 -9.75 0.63
C ALA A 183 -28.06 -10.16 1.21
N ARG A 184 -28.53 -9.46 2.26
CA ARG A 184 -29.88 -9.59 2.84
C ARG A 184 -30.94 -8.72 2.18
N GLY A 185 -30.57 -7.89 1.19
CA GLY A 185 -31.47 -6.96 0.52
C GLY A 185 -31.95 -5.80 1.42
N GLN A 186 -31.19 -5.42 2.44
CA GLN A 186 -31.54 -4.34 3.38
C GLN A 186 -31.13 -2.94 2.87
N GLU A 187 -30.34 -2.85 1.81
CA GLU A 187 -29.87 -1.61 1.18
C GLU A 187 -30.54 -1.45 -0.20
N VAL A 188 -31.33 -0.38 -0.39
CA VAL A 188 -32.26 -0.21 -1.53
C VAL A 188 -31.70 0.71 -2.65
N ASN A 189 -30.58 1.40 -2.40
CA ASN A 189 -30.08 2.47 -3.29
C ASN A 189 -29.02 2.02 -4.30
N VAL A 190 -28.76 0.72 -4.45
CA VAL A 190 -27.75 0.24 -5.40
C VAL A 190 -28.34 -0.84 -6.29
N ASP A 191 -28.50 -0.50 -7.57
CA ASP A 191 -29.06 -1.37 -8.61
C ASP A 191 -28.00 -2.38 -9.09
N TYR A 192 -27.67 -3.36 -8.24
CA TYR A 192 -26.79 -4.49 -8.57
C TYR A 192 -27.58 -5.76 -8.94
N GLY A 193 -28.88 -5.65 -9.22
CA GLY A 193 -29.78 -6.79 -9.31
C GLY A 193 -30.09 -7.39 -7.92
N ASN A 194 -31.14 -8.21 -7.84
CA ASN A 194 -31.56 -8.85 -6.58
C ASN A 194 -30.55 -9.94 -6.13
N VAL A 195 -29.41 -9.56 -5.58
CA VAL A 195 -28.49 -10.51 -4.92
C VAL A 195 -29.02 -10.77 -3.51
N ARG A 196 -29.86 -11.80 -3.36
CA ARG A 196 -30.33 -12.30 -2.07
C ARG A 196 -29.66 -13.63 -1.76
N SER A 197 -28.77 -13.66 -0.77
CA SER A 197 -28.12 -14.88 -0.32
C SER A 197 -27.90 -14.81 1.19
N GLU A 198 -28.76 -15.48 1.96
CA GLU A 198 -28.61 -15.55 3.42
C GLU A 198 -27.31 -16.27 3.81
N ASN A 199 -26.96 -17.34 3.09
CA ASN A 199 -25.71 -18.08 3.30
C ASN A 199 -24.47 -17.18 3.18
N LEU A 200 -24.46 -16.28 2.19
CA LEU A 200 -23.38 -15.30 2.04
C LEU A 200 -23.38 -14.31 3.21
N ALA A 201 -24.56 -13.83 3.64
CA ALA A 201 -24.66 -12.91 4.76
C ALA A 201 -24.17 -13.55 6.08
N VAL A 202 -24.54 -14.81 6.35
CA VAL A 202 -24.07 -15.60 7.49
C VAL A 202 -22.55 -15.75 7.43
N PHE A 203 -21.99 -16.13 6.28
CA PHE A 203 -20.55 -16.25 6.10
C PHE A 203 -19.81 -14.94 6.37
N LEU A 204 -20.30 -13.82 5.82
CA LEU A 204 -19.72 -12.50 6.04
C LEU A 204 -19.78 -12.07 7.51
N ASP A 205 -20.87 -12.39 8.22
CA ASP A 205 -21.00 -12.09 9.64
C ASP A 205 -20.03 -12.92 10.49
N VAL A 206 -19.86 -14.21 10.18
CA VAL A 206 -18.84 -15.07 10.81
C VAL A 206 -17.44 -14.52 10.59
N LEU A 207 -17.14 -14.05 9.37
CA LEU A 207 -15.87 -13.43 9.03
C LEU A 207 -15.62 -12.16 9.85
N VAL A 208 -16.61 -11.26 9.93
CA VAL A 208 -16.56 -10.04 10.76
C VAL A 208 -16.30 -10.40 12.23
N ASN A 209 -17.02 -11.38 12.77
CA ASN A 209 -16.84 -11.82 14.15
C ASN A 209 -15.45 -12.42 14.40
N SER A 210 -14.91 -13.16 13.42
CA SER A 210 -13.58 -13.76 13.49
C SER A 210 -12.48 -12.69 13.50
N LEU A 211 -12.61 -11.66 12.65
CA LEU A 211 -11.70 -10.52 12.59
C LEU A 211 -11.71 -9.68 13.88
N HIS A 212 -12.89 -9.41 14.45
CA HIS A 212 -13.00 -8.64 15.69
C HIS A 212 -12.51 -9.39 16.93
N SER A 213 -12.75 -10.71 16.99
CA SER A 213 -12.48 -11.48 18.20
C SER A 213 -11.07 -12.03 18.31
N ASN A 214 -10.32 -12.07 17.20
CA ASN A 214 -9.01 -12.70 17.13
C ASN A 214 -7.90 -11.70 16.82
N LYS A 215 -7.13 -11.33 17.86
CA LYS A 215 -5.99 -10.43 17.75
C LYS A 215 -4.90 -10.95 16.82
N ASP A 216 -4.71 -12.27 16.75
CA ASP A 216 -3.67 -12.88 15.93
C ASP A 216 -4.00 -12.74 14.44
N ILE A 217 -5.29 -12.77 14.07
CA ILE A 217 -5.72 -12.50 12.68
C ILE A 217 -5.47 -11.03 12.32
N ASN A 218 -5.73 -10.09 13.24
CA ASN A 218 -5.46 -8.67 12.99
C ASN A 218 -3.95 -8.38 12.90
N GLU A 219 -3.14 -9.00 13.76
CA GLU A 219 -1.68 -8.95 13.67
C GLU A 219 -1.21 -9.52 12.33
N PHE A 220 -1.74 -10.68 11.94
CA PHE A 220 -1.43 -11.32 10.67
C PHE A 220 -1.74 -10.42 9.48
N LEU A 221 -2.99 -9.95 9.35
CA LEU A 221 -3.43 -9.10 8.25
C LEU A 221 -2.64 -7.80 8.16
N THR A 222 -2.40 -7.15 9.31
CA THR A 222 -1.64 -5.90 9.33
C THR A 222 -0.20 -6.12 8.87
N ASN A 223 0.46 -7.17 9.34
CA ASN A 223 1.86 -7.40 9.03
C ASN A 223 2.08 -7.89 7.59
N ILE A 224 1.27 -8.84 7.11
CA ILE A 224 1.44 -9.46 5.80
C ILE A 224 1.07 -8.54 4.64
N THR A 225 0.34 -7.46 4.91
CA THR A 225 -0.03 -6.43 3.93
C THR A 225 0.78 -5.16 4.07
N GLY A 226 1.75 -5.10 4.99
CA GLY A 226 2.51 -3.86 5.25
C GLY A 226 1.68 -2.73 5.84
N GLY A 227 0.52 -3.03 6.46
CA GLY A 227 -0.46 -2.04 6.91
C GLY A 227 -1.25 -1.36 5.78
N ASN A 228 -1.14 -1.87 4.55
CA ASN A 228 -1.84 -1.33 3.39
C ASN A 228 -3.31 -1.78 3.38
N ILE A 229 -4.23 -0.84 3.57
CA ILE A 229 -5.67 -1.12 3.62
C ILE A 229 -6.19 -1.69 2.29
N ARG A 230 -5.66 -1.25 1.15
CA ARG A 230 -6.06 -1.77 -0.18
C ARG A 230 -5.69 -3.24 -0.28
N SER A 231 -4.44 -3.59 0.05
CA SER A 231 -3.99 -4.98 0.04
C SER A 231 -4.75 -5.87 1.03
N VAL A 232 -5.16 -5.34 2.20
CA VAL A 232 -6.03 -6.10 3.11
C VAL A 232 -7.40 -6.37 2.51
N ILE A 233 -8.01 -5.37 1.87
CA ILE A 233 -9.33 -5.54 1.22
C ILE A 233 -9.23 -6.57 0.10
N GLU A 234 -8.18 -6.52 -0.73
CA GLU A 234 -7.92 -7.49 -1.79
C GLU A 234 -7.75 -8.90 -1.21
N PHE A 235 -6.94 -9.05 -0.16
CA PHE A 235 -6.75 -10.34 0.51
C PHE A 235 -8.06 -10.91 1.07
N VAL A 236 -8.85 -10.09 1.77
CA VAL A 236 -10.15 -10.53 2.33
C VAL A 236 -11.13 -10.90 1.23
N THR A 237 -11.12 -10.16 0.11
CA THR A 237 -11.97 -10.47 -1.05
C THR A 237 -11.57 -11.79 -1.70
N SER A 238 -10.27 -12.02 -1.88
CA SER A 238 -9.74 -13.31 -2.37
C SER A 238 -10.08 -14.45 -1.41
N PHE A 239 -9.99 -14.25 -0.09
CA PHE A 239 -10.38 -15.25 0.91
C PHE A 239 -11.85 -15.69 0.77
N ILE A 240 -12.78 -14.75 0.55
CA ILE A 240 -14.21 -15.04 0.40
C ILE A 240 -14.48 -15.93 -0.84
N GLY A 241 -13.74 -15.71 -1.93
CA GLY A 241 -13.91 -16.44 -3.19
C GLY A 241 -13.02 -17.67 -3.35
N SER A 242 -12.17 -17.97 -2.36
CA SER A 242 -11.11 -18.96 -2.51
C SER A 242 -11.64 -20.40 -2.50
N PRO A 243 -11.13 -21.28 -3.39
CA PRO A 243 -11.43 -22.71 -3.35
C PRO A 243 -10.80 -23.40 -2.12
N ASN A 244 -9.82 -22.77 -1.48
CA ASN A 244 -9.16 -23.30 -0.29
C ASN A 244 -9.97 -23.13 1.00
N VAL A 245 -11.05 -22.34 0.96
CA VAL A 245 -11.93 -22.02 2.08
C VAL A 245 -13.22 -22.83 1.98
N GLU A 246 -13.46 -23.71 2.95
CA GLU A 246 -14.67 -24.54 3.01
C GLU A 246 -15.88 -23.72 3.53
N ALA A 247 -16.42 -22.83 2.71
CA ALA A 247 -17.51 -21.94 3.10
C ALA A 247 -18.76 -22.69 3.63
N ALA A 248 -19.11 -23.83 3.03
CA ALA A 248 -20.22 -24.66 3.47
C ALA A 248 -20.04 -25.14 4.92
N LYS A 249 -18.86 -25.68 5.25
CA LYS A 249 -18.51 -26.11 6.62
C LYS A 249 -18.60 -24.96 7.62
N ILE A 250 -18.16 -23.77 7.23
CA ILE A 250 -18.21 -22.57 8.10
C ILE A 250 -19.67 -22.18 8.40
N ILE A 251 -20.53 -22.22 7.38
CA ILE A 251 -21.96 -21.93 7.52
C ILE A 251 -22.65 -23.00 8.38
N ASP A 252 -22.43 -24.27 8.07
CA ASP A 252 -23.05 -25.40 8.79
C ASP A 252 -22.71 -25.35 10.30
N LEU A 253 -21.43 -25.13 10.64
CA LEU A 253 -21.00 -25.01 12.04
C LEU A 253 -21.60 -23.77 12.72
N GLN A 254 -21.71 -22.64 12.01
CA GLN A 254 -22.34 -21.45 12.54
C GLN A 254 -23.84 -21.67 12.83
N GLU A 255 -24.55 -22.39 11.95
CA GLU A 255 -25.96 -22.69 12.14
C GLU A 255 -26.20 -23.72 13.25
N SER A 256 -25.32 -24.73 13.38
CA SER A 256 -25.46 -25.77 14.40
C SER A 256 -25.00 -25.35 15.80
N GLU A 257 -23.90 -24.60 15.89
CA GLU A 257 -23.26 -24.24 17.17
C GLU A 257 -23.54 -22.78 17.59
N GLY A 258 -24.04 -21.94 16.68
CA GLY A 258 -24.40 -20.54 16.92
C GLY A 258 -23.24 -19.56 17.03
N SER A 259 -21.99 -20.03 17.17
CA SER A 259 -20.82 -19.14 17.33
C SER A 259 -19.51 -19.73 16.79
N TYR A 260 -19.47 -20.05 15.50
CA TYR A 260 -18.24 -20.47 14.84
C TYR A 260 -17.29 -19.27 14.64
N ARG A 261 -15.98 -19.54 14.78
CA ARG A 261 -14.92 -18.56 14.52
C ARG A 261 -13.89 -19.18 13.60
N ILE A 262 -13.60 -18.50 12.50
CA ILE A 262 -12.60 -18.93 11.54
C ILE A 262 -11.23 -18.82 12.20
N PRO A 263 -10.46 -19.93 12.27
CA PRO A 263 -9.15 -19.92 12.89
C PRO A 263 -8.09 -19.29 11.98
N LEU A 264 -7.00 -18.77 12.58
CA LEU A 264 -5.90 -18.11 11.86
C LEU A 264 -5.29 -18.95 10.74
N HIS A 265 -5.25 -20.28 10.90
CA HIS A 265 -4.62 -21.15 9.91
C HIS A 265 -5.35 -21.17 8.55
N GLU A 266 -6.67 -20.88 8.51
CA GLU A 266 -7.41 -20.75 7.25
C GLU A 266 -6.92 -19.51 6.47
N PHE A 267 -6.72 -18.38 7.16
CA PHE A 267 -6.16 -17.17 6.57
C PHE A 267 -4.70 -17.37 6.16
N THR A 268 -3.92 -18.05 6.99
CA THR A 268 -2.52 -18.38 6.66
C THR A 268 -2.47 -19.23 5.40
N LYS A 269 -3.28 -20.29 5.30
CA LYS A 269 -3.37 -21.13 4.11
C LYS A 269 -3.69 -20.31 2.86
N GLN A 270 -4.65 -19.39 2.94
CA GLN A 270 -4.97 -18.50 1.80
C GLN A 270 -3.78 -17.64 1.38
N ALA A 271 -3.03 -17.06 2.33
CA ALA A 271 -1.87 -16.24 1.99
C ALA A 271 -0.71 -17.05 1.41
N LEU A 272 -0.56 -18.31 1.83
CA LEU A 272 0.49 -19.21 1.36
C LEU A 272 0.19 -19.81 -0.01
N LEU A 273 -1.06 -20.18 -0.30
CA LEU A 273 -1.41 -20.93 -1.52
C LEU A 273 -2.12 -20.07 -2.57
N GLY A 274 -2.72 -18.96 -2.16
CA GLY A 274 -3.64 -18.20 -3.01
C GLY A 274 -4.81 -19.07 -3.46
N ASP A 275 -5.09 -19.06 -4.76
CA ASP A 275 -6.19 -19.82 -5.37
C ASP A 275 -5.77 -21.24 -5.79
N TYR A 276 -4.49 -21.60 -5.64
CA TYR A 276 -3.96 -22.90 -6.04
C TYR A 276 -3.92 -23.89 -4.86
N SER A 277 -3.71 -25.18 -5.16
CA SER A 277 -3.52 -26.22 -4.13
C SER A 277 -2.10 -26.26 -3.56
N HIS A 278 -1.14 -25.66 -4.27
CA HIS A 278 0.27 -25.59 -3.91
C HIS A 278 0.75 -24.14 -3.95
N PHE A 279 1.87 -23.87 -3.29
CA PHE A 279 2.52 -22.58 -3.34
C PHE A 279 2.86 -22.21 -4.79
N SER A 280 2.71 -20.93 -5.12
CA SER A 280 3.14 -20.35 -6.38
C SER A 280 3.97 -19.10 -6.10
N PRO A 281 5.24 -19.05 -6.52
CA PRO A 281 6.09 -17.87 -6.36
C PRO A 281 5.51 -16.60 -6.98
N GLU A 282 4.65 -16.70 -8.00
CA GLU A 282 4.10 -15.53 -8.70
C GLU A 282 2.88 -14.98 -7.98
N THR A 283 1.91 -15.84 -7.66
CA THR A 283 0.58 -15.42 -7.20
C THR A 283 0.41 -15.42 -5.68
N SER A 284 1.26 -16.16 -4.96
CA SER A 284 1.14 -16.24 -3.49
C SER A 284 1.65 -14.95 -2.85
N LEU A 285 0.97 -14.53 -1.78
CA LEU A 285 1.40 -13.37 -0.99
C LEU A 285 2.72 -13.67 -0.25
N SER A 286 2.93 -14.93 0.12
CA SER A 286 4.17 -15.36 0.75
C SER A 286 5.34 -15.49 -0.22
N MET A 287 6.55 -15.46 0.35
CA MET A 287 7.79 -15.86 -0.32
C MET A 287 8.30 -17.17 0.28
N ASN A 288 8.87 -18.06 -0.54
CA ASN A 288 9.71 -19.15 -0.05
C ASN A 288 11.08 -18.59 0.33
N VAL A 289 11.28 -18.27 1.61
CA VAL A 289 12.54 -17.70 2.11
C VAL A 289 13.64 -18.75 2.22
N LEU A 290 13.29 -20.02 2.07
CA LEU A 290 14.20 -21.16 2.14
C LEU A 290 14.71 -21.60 0.76
N ASP A 291 14.21 -20.99 -0.32
CA ASP A 291 14.61 -21.33 -1.68
C ASP A 291 16.02 -20.79 -2.02
N VAL A 292 16.75 -21.52 -2.85
CA VAL A 292 18.17 -21.31 -3.15
C VAL A 292 18.38 -20.97 -4.62
N SER A 293 19.32 -20.07 -4.91
CA SER A 293 19.67 -19.68 -6.28
C SER A 293 20.78 -20.55 -6.87
N VAL A 294 21.64 -21.12 -6.03
CA VAL A 294 22.70 -22.05 -6.44
C VAL A 294 22.59 -23.35 -5.62
N PRO A 295 23.24 -24.46 -6.03
CA PRO A 295 23.16 -25.73 -5.32
C PRO A 295 24.03 -25.75 -4.07
N ASP A 296 23.75 -24.84 -3.14
CA ASP A 296 24.37 -24.68 -1.83
C ASP A 296 23.30 -24.83 -0.73
N GLN A 297 23.44 -25.84 0.13
CA GLN A 297 22.52 -26.10 1.24
C GLN A 297 22.48 -24.95 2.26
N ASN A 298 23.57 -24.19 2.40
CA ASN A 298 23.65 -23.10 3.37
C ASN A 298 22.73 -21.94 2.96
N GLU A 299 22.50 -21.76 1.65
CA GLU A 299 21.70 -20.66 1.11
C GLU A 299 20.22 -20.70 1.55
N HIS A 300 19.73 -21.84 2.05
CA HIS A 300 18.41 -21.92 2.68
C HIS A 300 18.19 -20.84 3.75
N PHE A 301 19.26 -20.38 4.40
CA PHE A 301 19.17 -19.41 5.49
C PHE A 301 19.58 -18.00 5.08
N LEU A 302 19.94 -17.75 3.82
CA LEU A 302 20.41 -16.44 3.37
C LEU A 302 19.34 -15.34 3.50
N VAL A 303 18.12 -15.57 3.00
CA VAL A 303 17.02 -14.60 3.14
C VAL A 303 16.62 -14.42 4.61
N PRO A 304 16.46 -15.50 5.43
CA PRO A 304 16.26 -15.36 6.87
C PRO A 304 17.33 -14.52 7.58
N LEU A 305 18.61 -14.75 7.28
CA LEU A 305 19.73 -14.01 7.86
C LEU A 305 19.68 -12.53 7.47
N ILE A 306 19.46 -12.22 6.19
CA ILE A 306 19.32 -10.83 5.70
C ILE A 306 18.19 -10.11 6.45
N ILE A 307 17.01 -10.72 6.54
CA ILE A 307 15.84 -10.11 7.19
C ILE A 307 16.11 -9.92 8.68
N SER A 308 16.66 -10.93 9.36
CA SER A 308 17.00 -10.82 10.77
C SER A 308 18.07 -9.79 11.06
N TYR A 309 19.09 -9.66 10.20
CA TYR A 309 20.12 -8.64 10.34
C TYR A 309 19.53 -7.23 10.18
N LEU A 310 18.68 -7.01 9.17
CA LEU A 310 18.00 -5.73 8.96
C LEU A 310 17.01 -5.38 10.08
N ASN A 311 16.45 -6.39 10.76
CA ASN A 311 15.56 -6.20 11.92
C ASN A 311 16.30 -6.02 13.24
N HIS A 312 17.56 -6.47 13.32
CA HIS A 312 18.37 -6.36 14.53
C HIS A 312 18.81 -4.90 14.74
N ASN A 313 18.59 -4.38 15.94
CA ASN A 313 19.03 -3.02 16.27
C ASN A 313 20.56 -2.98 16.37
N GLY A 314 21.21 -2.10 15.60
CA GLY A 314 22.66 -1.96 15.63
C GLY A 314 23.16 -0.72 14.88
N SER A 315 24.47 -0.52 14.88
CA SER A 315 25.13 0.62 14.23
C SER A 315 25.10 0.56 12.70
N HIS A 316 24.73 -0.59 12.12
CA HIS A 316 24.54 -0.78 10.69
C HIS A 316 23.28 -0.08 10.16
N LEU A 317 22.36 0.34 11.04
CA LEU A 317 21.14 1.05 10.68
C LEU A 317 21.30 2.57 10.87
N ASN A 318 20.80 3.33 9.91
CA ASN A 318 20.67 4.77 10.05
C ASN A 318 19.43 5.15 10.91
N LYS A 319 19.21 6.45 11.12
CA LYS A 319 18.07 6.96 11.93
C LYS A 319 16.68 6.56 11.39
N ASP A 320 16.59 6.28 10.10
CA ASP A 320 15.37 5.88 9.43
C ASP A 320 15.24 4.35 9.31
N GLY A 321 16.18 3.59 9.89
CA GLY A 321 16.18 2.12 9.90
C GLY A 321 16.74 1.47 8.63
N PHE A 322 17.42 2.21 7.76
CA PHE A 322 18.06 1.67 6.55
C PHE A 322 19.51 1.24 6.81
N CYS A 323 19.89 0.10 6.23
CA CYS A 323 21.26 -0.41 6.17
C CYS A 323 21.86 -0.16 4.78
N GLN A 324 23.13 0.23 4.72
CA GLN A 324 23.85 0.39 3.45
C GLN A 324 24.08 -0.98 2.80
N THR A 325 23.90 -1.05 1.48
CA THR A 325 24.05 -2.30 0.71
C THR A 325 25.46 -2.89 0.85
N THR A 326 26.49 -2.05 0.88
CA THR A 326 27.87 -2.49 1.09
C THR A 326 28.08 -3.13 2.45
N THR A 327 27.50 -2.56 3.52
CA THR A 327 27.54 -3.13 4.87
C THR A 327 26.83 -4.47 4.92
N LEU A 328 25.65 -4.56 4.31
CA LEU A 328 24.85 -5.78 4.26
C LEU A 328 25.55 -6.90 3.48
N ILE A 329 26.14 -6.58 2.32
CA ILE A 329 26.90 -7.54 1.53
C ILE A 329 28.11 -8.06 2.32
N ASN A 330 28.90 -7.17 2.94
CA ASN A 330 30.07 -7.58 3.73
C ASN A 330 29.68 -8.54 4.87
N GLU A 331 28.62 -8.23 5.62
CA GLU A 331 28.12 -9.11 6.68
C GLU A 331 27.74 -10.49 6.15
N MET A 332 27.03 -10.58 5.03
CA MET A 332 26.64 -11.88 4.46
C MET A 332 27.83 -12.62 3.84
N GLN A 333 28.83 -11.92 3.31
CA GLN A 333 30.07 -12.53 2.84
C GLN A 333 30.90 -13.12 4.00
N ASP A 334 30.94 -12.44 5.15
CA ASP A 334 31.57 -12.96 6.37
C ASP A 334 30.87 -14.24 6.87
N ASN A 335 29.58 -14.39 6.55
CA ASN A 335 28.79 -15.60 6.77
C ASN A 335 28.95 -16.66 5.65
N GLY A 336 29.82 -16.44 4.66
CA GLY A 336 30.20 -17.44 3.65
C GLY A 336 29.39 -17.42 2.35
N TYR A 337 28.56 -16.41 2.11
CA TYR A 337 27.78 -16.29 0.88
C TYR A 337 28.52 -15.48 -0.20
N SER A 338 28.33 -15.84 -1.47
CA SER A 338 28.85 -15.06 -2.58
C SER A 338 28.02 -13.80 -2.84
N VAL A 339 28.62 -12.77 -3.44
CA VAL A 339 27.91 -11.52 -3.79
C VAL A 339 26.70 -11.79 -4.70
N GLU A 340 26.83 -12.72 -5.65
CA GLU A 340 25.75 -13.09 -6.56
C GLU A 340 24.53 -13.68 -5.82
N GLN A 341 24.77 -14.59 -4.87
CA GLN A 341 23.71 -15.14 -4.01
C GLN A 341 23.02 -14.03 -3.20
N ILE A 342 23.82 -13.13 -2.61
CA ILE A 342 23.30 -12.03 -1.78
C ILE A 342 22.44 -11.09 -2.63
N GLU A 343 22.92 -10.67 -3.79
CA GLU A 343 22.15 -9.82 -4.70
C GLU A 343 20.86 -10.49 -5.19
N ASN A 344 20.90 -11.78 -5.52
CA ASN A 344 19.71 -12.54 -5.89
C ASN A 344 18.68 -12.56 -4.74
N ALA A 345 19.13 -12.86 -3.53
CA ALA A 345 18.30 -12.87 -2.33
C ALA A 345 17.66 -11.48 -2.06
N LEU A 346 18.43 -10.40 -2.20
CA LEU A 346 17.95 -9.03 -2.04
C LEU A 346 16.88 -8.68 -3.09
N ARG A 347 17.07 -9.06 -4.35
CA ARG A 347 16.05 -8.86 -5.40
C ARG A 347 14.78 -9.63 -5.07
N ARG A 348 14.87 -10.94 -4.79
CA ARG A 348 13.70 -11.75 -4.48
C ARG A 348 12.93 -11.20 -3.27
N ALA A 349 13.63 -10.86 -2.19
CA ALA A 349 13.03 -10.28 -0.99
C ALA A 349 12.39 -8.91 -1.25
N THR A 350 13.01 -8.06 -2.08
CA THR A 350 12.46 -6.75 -2.46
C THR A 350 11.20 -6.90 -3.32
N ASN A 351 11.22 -7.80 -4.31
CA ASN A 351 10.09 -8.03 -5.22
C ASN A 351 8.86 -8.59 -4.49
N LYS A 352 9.09 -9.35 -3.41
CA LYS A 352 8.03 -9.83 -2.51
C LYS A 352 7.73 -8.88 -1.35
N LYS A 353 8.33 -7.68 -1.34
CA LYS A 353 8.12 -6.62 -0.34
C LYS A 353 8.50 -7.04 1.09
N LEU A 354 9.36 -8.04 1.27
CA LEU A 354 9.90 -8.43 2.59
C LEU A 354 10.94 -7.40 3.08
N ILE A 355 11.62 -6.74 2.13
CA ILE A 355 12.49 -5.59 2.35
C ILE A 355 12.12 -4.47 1.37
N GLU A 356 12.50 -3.24 1.68
CA GLU A 356 12.26 -2.07 0.83
C GLU A 356 13.52 -1.23 0.65
N THR A 357 13.55 -0.44 -0.42
CA THR A 357 14.70 0.37 -0.83
C THR A 357 14.57 1.83 -0.42
N SER A 358 15.70 2.54 -0.31
CA SER A 358 15.68 4.00 -0.04
C SER A 358 15.21 4.86 -1.22
N LEU A 359 15.33 4.33 -2.44
CA LEU A 359 14.76 4.93 -3.64
C LEU A 359 13.25 4.68 -3.65
N ARG A 360 12.47 5.76 -3.76
CA ARG A 360 11.02 5.72 -3.92
C ARG A 360 10.69 5.31 -5.36
N VAL A 361 10.88 4.04 -5.69
CA VAL A 361 9.89 3.39 -6.53
C VAL A 361 8.72 3.21 -5.58
N THR A 362 7.70 4.05 -5.68
CA THR A 362 6.44 3.78 -4.99
C THR A 362 6.00 2.42 -5.49
N PHE A 363 6.08 1.40 -4.62
CA PHE A 363 5.75 -0.02 -4.90
C PHE A 363 4.27 -0.26 -5.33
N GLU A 364 3.57 0.81 -5.72
CA GLU A 364 2.20 0.84 -6.23
C GLU A 364 2.09 1.49 -7.62
N GLU A 365 3.08 2.25 -8.12
CA GLU A 365 2.87 3.17 -9.25
C GLU A 365 3.79 2.95 -10.47
N ASP A 366 4.87 2.17 -10.37
CA ASP A 366 5.69 1.79 -11.53
C ASP A 366 5.28 0.41 -12.07
N GLU A 367 4.74 0.38 -13.29
CA GLU A 367 4.48 -0.84 -14.08
C GLU A 367 5.80 -1.57 -14.34
N GLY A 368 6.22 -2.37 -13.36
CA GLY A 368 7.48 -3.09 -13.41
C GLY A 368 7.81 -3.88 -12.15
N ASN A 369 7.34 -3.48 -10.95
CA ASN A 369 7.31 -4.17 -9.65
C ASN A 369 8.47 -5.13 -9.26
N ILE A 370 9.60 -5.04 -9.95
CA ILE A 370 10.70 -5.98 -9.87
C ILE A 370 11.98 -5.15 -9.92
N LEU A 371 12.85 -5.37 -8.94
CA LEU A 371 14.18 -4.79 -8.89
C LEU A 371 15.05 -5.39 -10.01
N PHE A 372 15.03 -4.73 -11.17
CA PHE A 372 15.92 -4.98 -12.30
C PHE A 372 17.04 -3.93 -12.34
N GLY A 373 18.24 -4.33 -12.77
CA GLY A 373 19.39 -3.41 -12.90
C GLY A 373 20.22 -3.26 -11.63
N ASP A 374 20.87 -2.12 -11.43
CA ASP A 374 21.85 -1.94 -10.35
C ASP A 374 21.26 -2.07 -8.94
N MET A 375 22.11 -2.46 -7.99
CA MET A 375 21.71 -2.56 -6.58
C MET A 375 21.42 -1.18 -5.99
N PRO A 376 20.27 -1.01 -5.31
CA PRO A 376 19.97 0.17 -4.51
C PRO A 376 21.05 0.44 -3.47
N GLN A 377 21.17 1.69 -3.01
CA GLN A 377 22.20 2.07 -2.03
C GLN A 377 21.94 1.53 -0.62
N SER A 378 20.67 1.32 -0.26
CA SER A 378 20.31 0.88 1.07
C SER A 378 18.94 0.21 1.13
N PHE A 379 18.79 -0.67 2.11
CA PHE A 379 17.61 -1.50 2.34
C PHE A 379 17.12 -1.39 3.78
N ARG A 380 15.82 -1.60 3.99
CA ARG A 380 15.18 -1.74 5.30
C ARG A 380 14.22 -2.92 5.30
N VAL A 381 14.08 -3.59 6.43
CA VAL A 381 13.09 -4.66 6.58
C VAL A 381 11.67 -4.11 6.68
N THR A 382 10.70 -4.79 6.06
CA THR A 382 9.27 -4.47 6.22
C THR A 382 8.63 -5.35 7.28
N THR A 383 7.40 -5.00 7.71
CA THR A 383 6.62 -5.87 8.60
C THR A 383 6.31 -7.23 7.96
N ILE A 384 6.23 -7.29 6.62
CA ILE A 384 6.05 -8.53 5.87
C ILE A 384 7.26 -9.44 6.09
N GLY A 385 8.48 -8.92 5.92
CA GLY A 385 9.72 -9.65 6.16
C GLY A 385 9.83 -10.17 7.58
N VAL A 386 9.61 -9.29 8.57
CA VAL A 386 9.64 -9.68 9.99
C VAL A 386 8.63 -10.79 10.28
N TYR A 387 7.40 -10.70 9.77
CA TYR A 387 6.38 -11.73 9.99
C TYR A 387 6.75 -13.08 9.36
N HIS A 388 7.35 -13.07 8.16
CA HIS A 388 7.83 -14.30 7.51
C HIS A 388 8.82 -15.05 8.39
N ILE A 389 9.75 -14.34 9.03
CA ILE A 389 10.80 -14.98 9.84
C ILE A 389 10.32 -15.28 11.26
N SER A 390 9.73 -14.30 11.95
CA SER A 390 9.37 -14.43 13.36
C SER A 390 8.10 -15.24 13.61
N ARG A 391 7.18 -15.31 12.64
CA ARG A 391 5.90 -16.00 12.80
C ARG A 391 5.74 -17.20 11.88
N TRP A 392 6.21 -17.17 10.63
CA TRP A 392 5.94 -18.25 9.67
C TRP A 392 7.05 -19.30 9.52
N LEU A 393 8.32 -18.91 9.54
CA LEU A 393 9.43 -19.78 9.13
C LEU A 393 9.45 -21.16 9.83
N GLY A 394 9.06 -21.22 11.10
CA GLY A 394 9.01 -22.48 11.87
C GLY A 394 7.64 -23.18 11.90
N GLU A 395 6.58 -22.55 11.39
CA GLU A 395 5.20 -23.02 11.50
C GLU A 395 4.90 -24.17 10.55
N PHE A 396 4.03 -25.08 11.00
CA PHE A 396 3.61 -26.23 10.20
C PHE A 396 3.09 -25.85 8.82
N ALA A 397 2.17 -24.87 8.75
CA ALA A 397 1.53 -24.50 7.48
C ALA A 397 2.53 -23.94 6.47
N TYR A 398 3.52 -23.17 6.92
CA TYR A 398 4.57 -22.62 6.06
C TYR A 398 5.48 -23.72 5.53
N LEU A 399 6.01 -24.56 6.42
CA LEU A 399 6.91 -25.65 6.03
C LEU A 399 6.22 -26.70 5.15
N ASP A 400 4.94 -27.00 5.40
CA ASP A 400 4.13 -27.89 4.56
C ASP A 400 3.88 -27.31 3.17
N ALA A 401 3.80 -25.99 3.02
CA ALA A 401 3.67 -25.34 1.72
C ALA A 401 5.01 -25.28 0.97
N MET A 402 6.09 -24.88 1.65
CA MET A 402 7.40 -24.65 1.01
C MET A 402 8.14 -25.94 0.63
N VAL A 403 7.84 -27.07 1.26
CA VAL A 403 8.53 -28.36 1.02
C VAL A 403 8.51 -28.81 -0.45
N PHE A 404 7.51 -28.39 -1.24
CA PHE A 404 7.38 -28.76 -2.65
C PHE A 404 8.32 -27.97 -3.56
N ASP A 405 8.65 -26.73 -3.18
CA ASP A 405 9.40 -25.78 -4.00
C ASP A 405 10.80 -25.48 -3.45
N THR A 406 11.17 -26.03 -2.29
CA THR A 406 12.52 -25.91 -1.74
C THR A 406 13.38 -27.10 -2.17
N PRO A 407 14.55 -26.87 -2.81
CA PRO A 407 15.50 -27.94 -3.09
C PRO A 407 15.98 -28.64 -1.81
N ILE A 408 15.87 -29.97 -1.74
CA ILE A 408 16.37 -30.77 -0.60
C ILE A 408 17.63 -31.50 -1.04
N PHE A 409 18.77 -31.23 -0.42
CA PHE A 409 20.07 -31.78 -0.86
C PHE A 409 20.33 -33.22 -0.39
N TYR A 410 19.76 -33.63 0.76
CA TYR A 410 19.95 -34.98 1.29
C TYR A 410 19.04 -35.99 0.59
N LYS A 411 19.66 -37.02 0.00
CA LYS A 411 18.96 -38.03 -0.81
C LYS A 411 17.88 -38.75 0.00
N GLU A 412 18.22 -39.18 1.21
CA GLU A 412 17.32 -39.93 2.08
C GLU A 412 16.13 -39.08 2.51
N THR A 413 16.33 -37.77 2.72
CA THR A 413 15.24 -36.85 3.03
C THR A 413 14.32 -36.67 1.82
N ARG A 414 14.86 -36.50 0.61
CA ARG A 414 14.05 -36.42 -0.62
C ARG A 414 13.16 -37.65 -0.78
N GLU A 415 13.69 -38.84 -0.57
CA GLU A 415 12.92 -40.10 -0.67
C GLU A 415 11.78 -40.15 0.36
N ARG A 416 12.02 -39.72 1.61
CA ARG A 416 10.99 -39.68 2.66
C ARG A 416 9.91 -38.63 2.41
N VAL A 417 10.30 -37.45 1.91
CA VAL A 417 9.36 -36.35 1.59
C VAL A 417 8.53 -36.68 0.35
N ALA A 418 9.13 -37.31 -0.66
CA ALA A 418 8.44 -37.73 -1.88
C ALA A 418 7.48 -38.91 -1.68
N TYR A 419 7.60 -39.62 -0.54
CA TYR A 419 6.68 -40.70 -0.21
C TYR A 419 5.24 -40.16 -0.10
N ASN A 420 4.36 -40.63 -0.99
CA ASN A 420 2.96 -40.22 -1.06
C ASN A 420 2.78 -38.70 -1.23
N VAL A 421 3.58 -38.10 -2.12
CA VAL A 421 3.64 -36.63 -2.35
C VAL A 421 2.28 -36.03 -2.76
N GLU A 422 1.48 -36.77 -3.52
CA GLU A 422 0.15 -36.34 -4.00
C GLU A 422 -0.92 -36.32 -2.89
N SER A 423 -0.66 -36.97 -1.76
CA SER A 423 -1.65 -37.04 -0.68
C SER A 423 -1.83 -35.69 0.02
N LEU A 424 -3.08 -35.23 0.01
CA LEU A 424 -3.55 -34.04 0.74
C LEU A 424 -4.01 -34.39 2.17
N ALA A 425 -3.94 -35.66 2.57
CA ALA A 425 -4.33 -36.09 3.91
C ALA A 425 -3.41 -35.46 4.97
N ILE A 426 -4.01 -35.00 6.07
CA ILE A 426 -3.29 -34.25 7.11
C ILE A 426 -2.16 -35.05 7.76
N ASP A 427 -2.27 -36.37 7.84
CA ASP A 427 -1.21 -37.24 8.37
C ASP A 427 0.01 -37.33 7.43
N SER A 428 -0.25 -37.33 6.11
CA SER A 428 0.80 -37.33 5.08
C SER A 428 1.51 -35.99 5.05
N ARG A 429 0.75 -34.88 5.06
CA ARG A 429 1.24 -33.50 5.19
C ARG A 429 2.11 -33.31 6.44
N TYR A 430 1.62 -33.76 7.60
CA TYR A 430 2.34 -33.72 8.87
C TYR A 430 3.69 -34.42 8.80
N LYS A 431 3.74 -35.65 8.25
CA LYS A 431 5.00 -36.40 8.11
C LYS A 431 5.98 -35.68 7.19
N ARG A 432 5.54 -35.20 6.02
CA ARG A 432 6.39 -34.46 5.07
C ARG A 432 6.98 -33.20 5.70
N ALA A 433 6.14 -32.35 6.29
CA ALA A 433 6.58 -31.12 6.94
C ALA A 433 7.55 -31.41 8.10
N LEU A 434 7.34 -32.49 8.85
CA LEU A 434 8.23 -32.88 9.94
C LEU A 434 9.60 -33.34 9.43
N GLU A 435 9.65 -34.13 8.36
CA GLU A 435 10.90 -34.55 7.72
C GLU A 435 11.65 -33.36 7.12
N PHE A 436 10.94 -32.44 6.48
CA PHE A 436 11.53 -31.20 5.96
C PHE A 436 12.09 -30.31 7.07
N LYS A 437 11.34 -30.11 8.17
CA LYS A 437 11.80 -29.40 9.37
C LYS A 437 13.09 -30.00 9.92
N ARG A 438 13.15 -31.33 10.06
CA ARG A 438 14.35 -32.05 10.55
C ARG A 438 15.55 -31.85 9.65
N TYR A 439 15.33 -31.89 8.34
CA TYR A 439 16.38 -31.61 7.35
C TYR A 439 16.94 -30.20 7.51
N LEU A 440 16.10 -29.17 7.58
CA LEU A 440 16.56 -27.80 7.76
C LEU A 440 17.33 -27.62 9.08
N ILE A 441 16.87 -28.23 10.19
CA ILE A 441 17.59 -28.22 11.47
C ILE A 441 18.97 -28.87 11.32
N GLN A 442 19.06 -30.00 10.59
CA GLN A 442 20.33 -30.67 10.36
C GLN A 442 21.29 -29.81 9.51
N VAL A 443 20.78 -29.15 8.47
CA VAL A 443 21.59 -28.22 7.65
C VAL A 443 22.08 -27.07 8.52
N TRP A 444 21.19 -26.40 9.26
CA TRP A 444 21.55 -25.30 10.16
C TRP A 444 22.64 -25.68 11.16
N ASN A 445 22.48 -26.82 11.84
CA ASN A 445 23.46 -27.29 12.82
C ASN A 445 24.81 -27.73 12.21
N SER A 446 24.86 -27.93 10.88
CA SER A 446 26.11 -28.24 10.16
C SER A 446 26.86 -26.99 9.70
N MET A 447 26.22 -25.82 9.73
CA MET A 447 26.84 -24.55 9.36
C MET A 447 27.78 -24.09 10.49
N SER A 448 28.92 -23.52 10.11
CA SER A 448 29.88 -22.91 11.06
C SER A 448 29.50 -21.49 11.47
N ILE A 449 28.23 -21.11 11.30
CA ILE A 449 27.73 -19.74 11.48
C ILE A 449 26.90 -19.68 12.76
N SER A 450 27.11 -18.65 13.56
CA SER A 450 26.35 -18.42 14.80
C SER A 450 26.09 -16.92 15.01
N PRO A 451 25.26 -16.30 14.15
CA PRO A 451 24.98 -14.87 14.26
C PRO A 451 24.04 -14.60 15.44
N ILE A 452 24.29 -13.52 16.17
CA ILE A 452 23.50 -13.17 17.37
C ILE A 452 22.04 -12.82 17.02
N TYR A 453 21.78 -12.43 15.78
CA TYR A 453 20.46 -11.98 15.31
C TYR A 453 19.56 -13.09 14.77
N PHE A 454 20.04 -14.32 14.62
CA PHE A 454 19.24 -15.41 14.05
C PHE A 454 19.70 -16.80 14.51
N ASP A 455 18.76 -17.58 15.05
CA ASP A 455 18.92 -19.01 15.27
C ASP A 455 17.66 -19.77 14.82
N PHE A 456 17.82 -20.64 13.83
CA PHE A 456 16.71 -21.44 13.32
C PHE A 456 16.17 -22.45 14.34
N ASN A 457 17.00 -22.93 15.28
CA ASN A 457 16.54 -23.82 16.35
C ASN A 457 15.56 -23.12 17.30
N GLU A 458 15.82 -21.85 17.65
CA GLU A 458 14.94 -21.04 18.48
C GLU A 458 13.60 -20.76 17.78
N ILE A 459 13.64 -20.47 16.48
CA ILE A 459 12.43 -20.29 15.65
C ILE A 459 11.61 -21.59 15.63
N CYS A 460 12.25 -22.73 15.39
CA CYS A 460 11.60 -24.04 15.37
C CYS A 460 10.98 -24.43 16.72
N THR A 461 11.61 -24.00 17.82
CA THR A 461 11.13 -24.23 19.18
C THR A 461 9.91 -23.38 19.48
N SER A 462 9.95 -22.09 19.10
CA SER A 462 8.84 -21.15 19.28
C SER A 462 7.60 -21.56 18.50
N ALA A 463 7.78 -22.13 17.30
CA ALA A 463 6.69 -22.58 16.43
C ALA A 463 6.23 -24.04 16.67
N ASN A 464 6.77 -24.72 17.70
CA ASN A 464 6.52 -26.16 17.88
C ASN A 464 5.06 -26.48 18.25
N GLU A 465 4.33 -25.51 18.81
CA GLU A 465 2.91 -25.63 19.14
C GLU A 465 2.06 -25.94 17.90
N SER A 466 2.42 -25.39 16.73
CA SER A 466 1.70 -25.62 15.47
C SER A 466 1.73 -27.08 15.04
N PHE A 467 2.90 -27.71 15.10
CA PHE A 467 3.05 -29.15 14.85
C PHE A 467 2.33 -29.99 15.90
N ASN A 468 2.34 -29.57 17.18
CA ASN A 468 1.64 -30.29 18.24
C ASN A 468 0.12 -30.28 18.06
N LYS A 469 -0.46 -29.16 17.63
CA LYS A 469 -1.90 -29.05 17.32
C LYS A 469 -2.31 -30.04 16.24
N VAL A 470 -1.54 -30.13 15.15
CA VAL A 470 -1.81 -31.07 14.04
C VAL A 470 -1.64 -32.52 14.51
N LYS A 471 -0.60 -32.80 15.29
CA LYS A 471 -0.37 -34.14 15.86
C LYS A 471 -1.53 -34.60 16.74
N LEU A 472 -2.04 -33.73 17.61
CA LEU A 472 -3.19 -34.03 18.47
C LEU A 472 -4.46 -34.28 17.64
N PHE A 473 -4.70 -33.48 16.61
CA PHE A 473 -5.83 -33.67 15.69
C PHE A 473 -5.76 -35.04 14.98
N ILE A 474 -4.58 -35.44 14.50
CA ILE A 474 -4.38 -36.76 13.88
C ILE A 474 -4.65 -37.89 14.88
N GLN A 475 -4.18 -37.74 16.12
CA GLN A 475 -4.37 -38.76 17.17
C GLN A 475 -5.84 -38.94 17.57
N GLN A 476 -6.60 -37.84 17.64
CA GLN A 476 -8.03 -37.88 17.98
C GLN A 476 -8.88 -38.48 16.85
N ASN A 477 -8.50 -38.24 15.60
CA ASN A 477 -9.24 -38.69 14.42
C ASN A 477 -8.72 -40.01 13.82
N SER A 478 -7.71 -40.63 14.42
CA SER A 478 -7.26 -41.97 14.03
C SER A 478 -8.28 -43.01 14.51
N PRO A 479 -8.73 -43.96 13.66
CA PRO A 479 -9.68 -44.99 14.09
C PRO A 479 -9.09 -45.79 15.26
N ARG A 480 -9.79 -45.81 16.41
CA ARG A 480 -9.41 -46.63 17.57
C ARG A 480 -9.23 -48.08 17.10
N LYS A 481 -7.99 -48.59 17.08
CA LYS A 481 -7.72 -50.02 16.86
C LYS A 481 -8.61 -50.82 17.81
N GLY A 482 -9.37 -51.75 17.25
CA GLY A 482 -10.45 -52.46 17.91
C GLY A 482 -10.06 -53.03 19.27
N LYS A 483 -10.96 -52.87 20.25
CA LYS A 483 -10.99 -53.74 21.43
C LYS A 483 -10.99 -55.18 20.93
N HIS A 484 -9.93 -55.92 21.22
CA HIS A 484 -9.97 -57.38 21.17
C HIS A 484 -11.15 -57.84 22.03
N ILE A 485 -12.23 -58.26 21.38
CA ILE A 485 -13.23 -59.11 21.99
C ILE A 485 -12.49 -60.41 22.28
N ARG A 486 -12.16 -60.65 23.55
CA ARG A 486 -11.79 -61.99 24.02
C ARG A 486 -13.02 -62.86 23.80
N ALA A 487 -12.96 -63.73 22.80
CA ALA A 487 -13.84 -64.89 22.75
C ALA A 487 -13.42 -65.83 23.89
N SER A 488 -14.39 -66.14 24.74
CA SER A 488 -14.38 -67.20 25.75
C SER A 488 -14.18 -68.57 25.13
#